data_AF-Q5B027-F1
#
_entry.id   AF-Q5B027-F1
#
_cell.length_a   1.000
_cell.length_b   1.000
_cell.length_c   1.000
_cell.angle_alpha   90.00
_cell.angle_beta   90.00
_cell.angle_gamma   90.00
#
_symmetry.space_group_name_H-M   'P 1'
#
loop_
_entity.id
_entity.type
_entity.pdbx_description
1 polymer ?
#
loop_
_entity_poly.entity_id
_entity_poly.type
_entity_poly.pdbx_seq_one_letter_code
_entity_poly.pdbx_strand_id
1 'polypeptide(L)'
;MKAFFAISASTLLATVHGHGYLTVPASRTRLGFEAGIDTCPECSILEPVDAWPNVTEAQVGRSGPCGYNARVSVDYNQPGDNWGNEPVVTYKAGDIVEVQWCVDNNGDHGGMFTYGICQDQELVDKFLDPDYLPTEEEKQAAEDCFLQGELKCGDVDGQECEYSPDCGEGEACYRNDWFTCNAFEADSDRGCQGVDGAELNSCKTTIAGGYTVTKKIKIPDYTSEHTLLRFRWNSFQTPQIYLHCADPTIEGGMEVRMRMIVMHGSFGVDTQHSFGHSFGFQGEGVYRAYRYIRGVAIIQMNLNINASLLPQPTLPIRGWSTRNIQHT
;
A
#
# COMPACT_ATOMS: atom_id res chain seq x y z
N MET A 1 34.92 -37.99 49.81
CA MET A 1 34.70 -38.35 48.40
C MET A 1 33.52 -37.56 47.88
N LYS A 2 33.71 -36.86 46.76
CA LYS A 2 32.77 -35.92 46.13
C LYS A 2 31.71 -36.70 45.32
N ALA A 3 30.46 -36.23 45.33
CA ALA A 3 29.52 -36.49 44.24
C ALA A 3 28.60 -35.27 44.09
N PHE A 4 29.03 -34.32 43.26
CA PHE A 4 28.18 -33.30 42.66
C PHE A 4 27.47 -33.95 41.47
N PHE A 5 26.14 -33.95 41.47
CA PHE A 5 25.35 -34.14 40.25
C PHE A 5 24.87 -32.77 39.80
N ALA A 6 25.51 -32.22 38.77
CA ALA A 6 25.03 -31.05 38.05
C ALA A 6 24.02 -31.51 36.99
N ILE A 7 22.81 -30.96 37.05
CA ILE A 7 21.76 -31.13 36.06
C ILE A 7 22.07 -30.16 34.91
N SER A 8 22.38 -30.68 33.73
CA SER A 8 22.46 -29.90 32.50
C SER A 8 21.04 -29.75 31.93
N ALA A 9 20.44 -28.57 32.13
CA ALA A 9 19.21 -28.18 31.47
C ALA A 9 19.53 -27.75 30.02
N SER A 10 19.20 -28.60 29.04
CA SER A 10 19.24 -28.25 27.63
C SER A 10 17.99 -27.42 27.29
N THR A 11 18.14 -26.09 27.26
CA THR A 11 17.17 -25.21 26.60
C THR A 11 17.26 -25.43 25.09
N LEU A 12 16.39 -26.31 24.58
CA LEU A 12 16.06 -26.34 23.16
C LEU A 12 15.28 -25.05 22.90
N LEU A 13 15.96 -24.01 22.41
CA LEU A 13 15.29 -22.85 21.83
C LEU A 13 14.54 -23.37 20.60
N ALA A 14 13.23 -23.62 20.76
CA ALA A 14 12.35 -23.75 19.61
C ALA A 14 12.43 -22.42 18.89
N THR A 15 13.21 -22.37 17.81
CA THR A 15 13.21 -21.24 16.89
C THR A 15 11.87 -21.29 16.17
N VAL A 16 10.85 -20.73 16.80
CA VAL A 16 9.58 -20.42 16.15
C VAL A 16 9.94 -19.31 15.17
N HIS A 17 10.11 -19.67 13.92
CA HIS A 17 10.28 -18.69 12.85
C HIS A 17 8.90 -18.10 12.57
N GLY A 18 8.86 -16.79 12.38
CA GLY A 18 7.64 -16.11 11.99
C GLY A 18 7.44 -16.32 10.53
N HIS A 19 6.22 -16.13 10.09
CA HIS A 19 5.90 -16.52 8.75
C HIS A 19 4.70 -15.73 8.28
N GLY A 20 4.90 -14.87 7.28
CA GLY A 20 3.82 -14.18 6.64
C GLY A 20 4.25 -13.51 5.34
N TYR A 21 3.28 -13.18 4.50
CA TYR A 21 3.53 -12.54 3.20
C TYR A 21 2.33 -11.75 2.69
N LEU A 22 2.58 -10.77 1.81
CA LEU A 22 1.56 -9.94 1.19
C LEU A 22 0.65 -10.76 0.23
N THR A 23 -0.67 -10.66 0.38
CA THR A 23 -1.64 -11.40 -0.45
C THR A 23 -2.55 -10.50 -1.30
N VAL A 24 -2.91 -9.30 -0.83
CA VAL A 24 -3.70 -8.31 -1.58
C VAL A 24 -2.99 -6.95 -1.56
N PRO A 25 -2.69 -6.37 -2.73
CA PRO A 25 -2.74 -6.99 -4.06
C PRO A 25 -1.78 -8.21 -4.16
N ALA A 26 -1.92 -9.01 -5.21
CA ALA A 26 -1.11 -10.22 -5.36
C ALA A 26 0.38 -9.87 -5.43
N SER A 27 1.12 -10.25 -4.39
CA SER A 27 2.57 -10.01 -4.34
C SER A 27 3.33 -10.94 -5.27
N ARG A 28 4.57 -10.58 -5.60
CA ARG A 28 5.50 -11.46 -6.33
C ARG A 28 5.68 -12.81 -5.62
N THR A 29 5.72 -12.81 -4.29
CA THR A 29 5.75 -14.04 -3.48
C THR A 29 4.49 -14.88 -3.63
N ARG A 30 3.31 -14.25 -3.59
CA ARG A 30 2.03 -14.94 -3.84
C ARG A 30 2.03 -15.56 -5.23
N LEU A 31 2.42 -14.82 -6.26
CA LEU A 31 2.48 -15.30 -7.65
C LEU A 31 3.49 -16.45 -7.80
N GLY A 32 4.66 -16.36 -7.16
CA GLY A 32 5.66 -17.43 -7.16
C GLY A 32 5.14 -18.72 -6.52
N PHE A 33 4.35 -18.61 -5.44
CA PHE A 33 3.67 -19.76 -4.83
C PHE A 33 2.56 -20.34 -5.70
N GLU A 34 1.71 -19.49 -6.27
CA GLU A 34 0.63 -19.90 -7.16
C GLU A 34 1.16 -20.58 -8.44
N ALA A 35 2.35 -20.19 -8.90
CA ALA A 35 3.08 -20.82 -10.00
C ALA A 35 3.80 -22.14 -9.60
N GLY A 36 3.81 -22.51 -8.32
CA GLY A 36 4.47 -23.71 -7.81
C GLY A 36 6.00 -23.61 -7.71
N ILE A 37 6.56 -22.39 -7.77
CA ILE A 37 8.00 -22.12 -7.63
C ILE A 37 8.37 -21.97 -6.16
N ASP A 38 7.59 -21.21 -5.41
CA ASP A 38 7.75 -21.09 -3.97
C ASP A 38 7.01 -22.23 -3.27
N THR A 39 7.67 -22.93 -2.35
CA THR A 39 7.08 -24.03 -1.57
C THR A 39 6.71 -23.61 -0.16
N CYS A 40 7.07 -22.39 0.25
CA CYS A 40 6.75 -21.77 1.53
C CYS A 40 6.80 -20.23 1.35
N PRO A 41 5.76 -19.60 0.78
CA PRO A 41 5.73 -18.15 0.56
C PRO A 41 5.96 -17.34 1.83
N GLU A 42 5.49 -17.86 2.96
CA GLU A 42 5.65 -17.26 4.27
C GLU A 42 7.08 -17.34 4.83
N CYS A 43 7.99 -18.09 4.20
CA CYS A 43 9.40 -18.26 4.61
C CYS A 43 10.37 -17.20 4.03
N SER A 44 9.89 -16.19 3.30
CA SER A 44 10.74 -15.10 2.79
C SER A 44 11.09 -14.12 3.91
N ILE A 45 12.26 -14.33 4.51
CA ILE A 45 12.66 -13.73 5.77
C ILE A 45 14.00 -12.99 5.67
N LEU A 46 14.10 -11.84 6.33
CA LEU A 46 15.34 -11.15 6.65
C LEU A 46 15.72 -11.45 8.11
N GLU A 47 16.79 -12.23 8.31
CA GLU A 47 17.29 -12.58 9.64
C GLU A 47 18.79 -12.95 9.63
N PRO A 48 19.50 -12.81 10.77
CA PRO A 48 19.09 -12.08 11.97
C PRO A 48 19.25 -10.56 11.80
N VAL A 49 18.31 -9.77 12.33
CA VAL A 49 18.36 -8.29 12.31
C VAL A 49 17.76 -7.66 13.57
N ASP A 50 18.13 -6.41 13.85
CA ASP A 50 17.49 -5.61 14.90
C ASP A 50 16.14 -5.08 14.39
N ALA A 51 15.09 -5.88 14.54
CA ALA A 51 13.73 -5.57 14.06
C ALA A 51 12.92 -4.64 14.99
N TRP A 52 13.31 -4.56 16.27
CA TRP A 52 12.57 -3.87 17.34
C TRP A 52 13.53 -3.28 18.40
N PRO A 53 13.22 -2.12 19.03
CA PRO A 53 12.08 -1.24 18.80
C PRO A 53 12.22 -0.33 17.58
N ASN A 54 13.41 -0.23 16.97
CA ASN A 54 13.62 0.66 15.84
C ASN A 54 13.26 -0.02 14.51
N VAL A 55 11.99 0.13 14.10
CA VAL A 55 11.43 -0.61 12.96
C VAL A 55 12.07 -0.25 11.59
N THR A 56 12.84 0.83 11.53
CA THR A 56 13.48 1.33 10.30
C THR A 56 15.01 1.18 10.27
N GLU A 57 15.65 0.66 11.32
CA GLU A 57 17.12 0.64 11.42
C GLU A 57 17.79 -0.50 10.65
N ALA A 58 17.18 -1.68 10.67
CA ALA A 58 17.72 -2.85 9.99
C ALA A 58 17.83 -2.64 8.47
N GLN A 59 19.05 -2.78 7.95
CA GLN A 59 19.33 -2.83 6.53
C GLN A 59 18.72 -4.09 5.90
N VAL A 60 18.24 -3.98 4.66
CA VAL A 60 17.50 -5.07 3.99
C VAL A 60 18.39 -6.09 3.29
N GLY A 61 19.68 -5.76 3.07
CA GLY A 61 20.67 -6.63 2.45
C GLY A 61 20.15 -7.32 1.18
N ARG A 62 20.39 -8.63 1.06
CA ARG A 62 19.91 -9.44 -0.05
C ARG A 62 18.38 -9.47 -0.15
N SER A 63 17.65 -9.40 0.95
CA SER A 63 16.18 -9.48 0.93
C SER A 63 15.56 -8.35 0.12
N GLY A 64 16.11 -7.14 0.21
CA GLY A 64 15.57 -5.98 -0.49
C GLY A 64 14.10 -5.69 -0.17
N PRO A 65 13.47 -4.72 -0.86
CA PRO A 65 12.06 -4.39 -0.64
C PRO A 65 11.08 -5.51 -1.04
N CYS A 66 11.47 -6.41 -1.95
CA CYS A 66 10.58 -7.45 -2.46
C CYS A 66 10.73 -8.83 -1.79
N GLY A 67 11.77 -9.02 -0.97
CA GLY A 67 12.04 -10.28 -0.29
C GLY A 67 12.97 -11.23 -1.05
N TYR A 68 13.71 -12.03 -0.28
CA TYR A 68 14.48 -13.17 -0.76
C TYR A 68 14.05 -14.42 0.01
N ASN A 69 13.58 -15.44 -0.71
CA ASN A 69 13.17 -16.69 -0.09
C ASN A 69 14.29 -17.72 -0.19
N ALA A 70 15.03 -17.90 0.91
CA ALA A 70 16.12 -18.86 1.02
C ALA A 70 15.68 -20.32 0.83
N ARG A 71 14.42 -20.66 1.13
CA ARG A 71 13.90 -22.03 0.99
C ARG A 71 13.98 -22.52 -0.45
N VAL A 72 13.69 -21.64 -1.39
CA VAL A 72 13.65 -21.93 -2.83
C VAL A 72 14.70 -21.17 -3.63
N SER A 73 15.55 -20.39 -2.95
CA SER A 73 16.57 -19.53 -3.56
C SER A 73 16.02 -18.53 -4.58
N VAL A 74 14.84 -17.97 -4.32
CA VAL A 74 14.18 -16.99 -5.19
C VAL A 74 14.41 -15.58 -4.67
N ASP A 75 14.85 -14.69 -5.55
CA ASP A 75 14.99 -13.26 -5.29
C ASP A 75 13.85 -12.51 -5.98
N TYR A 76 12.87 -12.02 -5.21
CA TYR A 76 11.69 -11.36 -5.76
C TYR A 76 11.97 -9.91 -6.20
N ASN A 77 13.18 -9.39 -5.95
CA ASN A 77 13.60 -8.07 -6.42
C ASN A 77 13.84 -8.04 -7.93
N GLN A 78 13.91 -9.19 -8.59
CA GLN A 78 13.99 -9.32 -10.04
C GLN A 78 12.70 -9.99 -10.56
N PRO A 79 12.09 -9.49 -11.65
CA PRO A 79 11.01 -10.20 -12.33
C PRO A 79 11.44 -11.61 -12.74
N GLY A 80 10.52 -12.55 -12.63
CA GLY A 80 10.70 -13.92 -13.12
C GLY A 80 9.61 -14.25 -14.13
N ASP A 81 9.60 -15.47 -14.67
CA ASP A 81 8.59 -15.85 -15.68
C ASP A 81 7.12 -15.66 -15.23
N ASN A 82 6.87 -15.60 -13.92
CA ASN A 82 5.51 -15.60 -13.33
C ASN A 82 5.18 -14.36 -12.49
N TRP A 83 6.10 -13.40 -12.35
CA TRP A 83 5.88 -12.20 -11.53
C TRP A 83 6.70 -11.03 -12.03
N GLY A 84 6.28 -9.81 -11.72
CA GLY A 84 7.05 -8.59 -11.98
C GLY A 84 7.09 -8.11 -13.43
N ASN A 85 6.54 -8.87 -14.40
CA ASN A 85 6.55 -8.46 -15.81
C ASN A 85 5.41 -7.51 -16.17
N GLU A 86 4.30 -7.55 -15.43
CA GLU A 86 3.12 -6.75 -15.69
C GLU A 86 2.43 -6.39 -14.36
N PRO A 87 1.74 -5.25 -14.28
CA PRO A 87 0.92 -4.91 -13.13
C PRO A 87 -0.19 -5.92 -12.84
N VAL A 88 -0.42 -6.22 -11.55
CA VAL A 88 -1.48 -7.13 -11.06
C VAL A 88 -2.78 -6.40 -10.72
N VAL A 89 -2.73 -5.07 -10.64
CA VAL A 89 -3.86 -4.22 -10.24
C VAL A 89 -3.63 -2.79 -10.75
N THR A 90 -4.72 -2.08 -11.03
CA THR A 90 -4.69 -0.65 -11.37
C THR A 90 -5.44 0.14 -10.31
N TYR A 91 -4.78 1.15 -9.74
CA TYR A 91 -5.37 2.12 -8.82
C TYR A 91 -5.39 3.51 -9.47
N LYS A 92 -6.20 4.42 -8.92
CA LYS A 92 -6.08 5.85 -9.21
C LYS A 92 -5.32 6.54 -8.08
N ALA A 93 -4.60 7.60 -8.45
CA ALA A 93 -3.99 8.50 -7.50
C ALA A 93 -5.03 9.01 -6.48
N GLY A 94 -4.73 8.86 -5.20
CA GLY A 94 -5.63 9.23 -4.09
C GLY A 94 -6.67 8.18 -3.68
N ASP A 95 -6.76 7.03 -4.36
CA ASP A 95 -7.69 5.96 -3.98
C ASP A 95 -7.42 5.44 -2.56
N ILE A 96 -8.48 5.11 -1.82
CA ILE A 96 -8.38 4.32 -0.58
C ILE A 96 -8.63 2.87 -0.94
N VAL A 97 -7.64 2.01 -0.72
CA VAL A 97 -7.67 0.61 -1.17
C VAL A 97 -7.43 -0.34 0.00
N GLU A 98 -7.96 -1.56 -0.13
CA GLU A 98 -7.68 -2.65 0.80
C GLU A 98 -6.33 -3.28 0.48
N VAL A 99 -5.56 -3.54 1.54
CA VAL A 99 -4.34 -4.35 1.51
C VAL A 99 -4.46 -5.44 2.55
N GLN A 100 -3.91 -6.60 2.20
CA GLN A 100 -3.98 -7.79 3.05
C GLN A 100 -2.68 -8.55 2.98
N TRP A 101 -2.21 -8.99 4.13
CA TRP A 101 -1.15 -9.99 4.22
C TRP A 101 -1.65 -11.21 4.99
N CYS A 102 -0.92 -12.31 4.87
CA CYS A 102 -1.27 -13.59 5.46
C CYS A 102 -0.24 -13.98 6.51
N VAL A 103 -0.66 -14.23 7.74
CA VAL A 103 0.20 -14.70 8.83
C VAL A 103 -0.03 -16.19 9.08
N ASP A 104 1.02 -17.00 9.16
CA ASP A 104 0.92 -18.42 9.47
C ASP A 104 0.56 -18.64 10.94
N ASN A 105 -0.30 -19.62 11.21
CA ASN A 105 -0.74 -19.96 12.56
C ASN A 105 0.40 -20.30 13.53
N ASN A 106 1.51 -20.86 13.05
CA ASN A 106 2.69 -21.17 13.86
C ASN A 106 3.75 -20.07 13.82
N GLY A 107 3.51 -18.97 13.11
CA GLY A 107 4.48 -17.89 12.87
C GLY A 107 3.94 -16.50 13.15
N ASP A 108 2.91 -16.36 14.00
CA ASP A 108 2.39 -15.05 14.43
C ASP A 108 3.26 -14.47 15.55
N HIS A 109 4.01 -13.41 15.22
CA HIS A 109 5.00 -12.78 16.10
C HIS A 109 4.62 -11.40 16.64
N GLY A 110 3.39 -10.95 16.40
CA GLY A 110 2.99 -9.58 16.74
C GLY A 110 3.87 -8.53 16.04
N GLY A 111 4.05 -7.37 16.69
CA GLY A 111 4.87 -6.29 16.15
C GLY A 111 4.10 -5.34 15.23
N MET A 112 4.82 -4.75 14.26
CA MET A 112 4.29 -3.66 13.44
C MET A 112 4.60 -3.88 11.97
N PHE A 113 3.69 -3.43 11.11
CA PHE A 113 3.82 -3.56 9.67
C PHE A 113 3.41 -2.28 8.94
N THR A 114 3.90 -2.10 7.72
CA THR A 114 3.60 -0.94 6.91
C THR A 114 3.66 -1.25 5.41
N TYR A 115 3.15 -0.31 4.63
CA TYR A 115 3.17 -0.31 3.18
C TYR A 115 3.89 0.94 2.67
N GLY A 116 4.44 0.88 1.46
CA GLY A 116 5.16 2.02 0.89
C GLY A 116 5.19 1.96 -0.63
N ILE A 117 5.27 3.13 -1.26
CA ILE A 117 5.48 3.27 -2.70
C ILE A 117 6.64 4.23 -2.92
N CYS A 118 7.73 3.74 -3.49
CA CYS A 118 8.84 4.57 -3.92
C CYS A 118 8.39 5.39 -5.15
N GLN A 119 8.46 6.72 -5.03
CA GLN A 119 8.06 7.66 -6.09
C GLN A 119 9.23 8.09 -6.98
N ASP A 120 10.37 7.38 -6.89
CA ASP A 120 11.51 7.50 -7.79
C ASP A 120 11.45 6.35 -8.81
N GLN A 121 10.90 6.63 -9.99
CA GLN A 121 10.69 5.61 -11.01
C GLN A 121 12.00 5.03 -11.54
N GLU A 122 13.07 5.83 -11.70
CA GLU A 122 14.35 5.32 -12.20
C GLU A 122 14.96 4.29 -11.24
N LEU A 123 14.74 4.46 -9.93
CA LEU A 123 15.15 3.50 -8.92
C LEU A 123 14.27 2.25 -8.94
N VAL A 124 12.95 2.41 -9.08
CA VAL A 124 12.00 1.28 -9.17
C VAL A 124 12.22 0.46 -10.43
N ASP A 125 12.55 1.08 -11.56
CA ASP A 125 12.76 0.41 -12.86
C ASP A 125 13.83 -0.69 -12.80
N LYS A 126 14.83 -0.56 -11.91
CA LYS A 126 15.84 -1.60 -11.66
C LYS A 126 15.25 -2.90 -11.14
N PHE A 127 14.09 -2.85 -10.48
CA PHE A 127 13.36 -3.99 -9.94
C PHE A 127 12.28 -4.51 -10.90
N LEU A 128 12.13 -3.88 -12.06
CA LEU A 128 11.19 -4.22 -13.13
C LEU A 128 11.89 -4.78 -14.37
N ASP A 129 13.23 -4.81 -14.38
CA ASP A 129 14.02 -5.37 -15.47
C ASP A 129 14.30 -6.86 -15.23
N PRO A 130 13.74 -7.79 -16.03
CA PRO A 130 14.01 -9.23 -15.91
C PRO A 130 15.47 -9.59 -16.20
N ASP A 131 16.22 -8.75 -16.93
CA ASP A 131 17.62 -8.99 -17.28
C ASP A 131 18.61 -8.37 -16.28
N TYR A 132 18.11 -7.72 -15.21
CA TYR A 132 18.92 -7.08 -14.19
C TYR A 132 18.53 -7.51 -12.77
N LEU A 133 19.53 -7.90 -11.97
CA LEU A 133 19.36 -8.16 -10.54
C LEU A 133 19.92 -6.99 -9.74
N PRO A 134 19.07 -6.22 -9.01
CA PRO A 134 19.53 -5.11 -8.18
C PRO A 134 20.60 -5.50 -7.16
N THR A 135 21.62 -4.65 -6.99
CA THR A 135 22.65 -4.86 -5.97
C THR A 135 22.09 -4.63 -4.55
N GLU A 136 22.84 -5.04 -3.52
CA GLU A 136 22.41 -4.79 -2.13
C GLU A 136 22.34 -3.28 -1.81
N GLU A 137 23.21 -2.47 -2.41
CA GLU A 137 23.17 -1.01 -2.28
C GLU A 137 21.93 -0.42 -2.94
N GLU A 138 21.53 -0.92 -4.11
CA GLU A 138 20.32 -0.49 -4.80
C GLU A 138 19.05 -0.95 -4.08
N LYS A 139 19.07 -2.16 -3.50
CA LYS A 139 18.03 -2.67 -2.60
C LYS A 139 17.86 -1.79 -1.38
N GLN A 140 18.95 -1.36 -0.76
CA GLN A 140 18.89 -0.44 0.38
C GLN A 140 18.40 0.94 -0.05
N ALA A 141 18.89 1.48 -1.15
CA ALA A 141 18.43 2.77 -1.68
C ALA A 141 16.92 2.74 -1.99
N ALA A 142 16.43 1.64 -2.57
CA ALA A 142 15.01 1.45 -2.84
C ALA A 142 14.21 1.36 -1.54
N GLU A 143 14.68 0.62 -0.52
CA GLU A 143 14.01 0.58 0.78
C GLU A 143 13.94 1.97 1.43
N ASP A 144 15.02 2.74 1.39
CA ASP A 144 15.03 4.12 1.91
C ASP A 144 13.99 4.98 1.17
N CYS A 145 13.83 4.79 -0.14
CA CYS A 145 12.78 5.45 -0.94
C CYS A 145 11.37 4.97 -0.53
N PHE A 146 11.16 3.68 -0.30
CA PHE A 146 9.87 3.15 0.17
C PHE A 146 9.50 3.64 1.57
N LEU A 147 10.48 3.82 2.46
CA LEU A 147 10.27 4.42 3.79
C LEU A 147 9.90 5.91 3.69
N GLN A 148 10.48 6.64 2.73
CA GLN A 148 10.06 8.02 2.44
C GLN A 148 8.65 8.08 1.85
N GLY A 149 8.28 7.10 1.02
CA GLY A 149 6.96 6.92 0.42
C GLY A 149 6.00 6.05 1.23
N GLU A 150 6.14 6.03 2.56
CA GLU A 150 5.30 5.25 3.46
C GLU A 150 3.81 5.63 3.35
N LEU A 151 2.95 4.62 3.27
CA LEU A 151 1.50 4.79 3.21
C LEU A 151 0.92 4.68 4.62
N LYS A 152 0.76 5.83 5.26
CA LYS A 152 0.48 5.93 6.69
C LYS A 152 -0.94 5.47 7.01
N CYS A 153 -1.11 4.76 8.12
CA CYS A 153 -2.42 4.36 8.63
C CYS A 153 -3.37 5.57 8.74
N GLY A 154 -2.87 6.70 9.26
CA GLY A 154 -3.64 7.91 9.51
C GLY A 154 -4.10 8.69 8.27
N ASP A 155 -3.67 8.31 7.07
CA ASP A 155 -4.10 8.96 5.82
C ASP A 155 -5.48 8.48 5.33
N VAL A 156 -6.05 7.45 5.98
CA VAL A 156 -7.38 6.92 5.68
C VAL A 156 -8.41 7.42 6.69
N ASP A 157 -9.31 8.29 6.23
CA ASP A 157 -10.37 8.85 7.07
C ASP A 157 -11.23 7.75 7.72
N GLY A 158 -11.30 7.77 9.07
CA GLY A 158 -12.09 6.83 9.86
C GLY A 158 -11.40 5.50 10.16
N GLN A 159 -10.16 5.29 9.73
CA GLN A 159 -9.36 4.15 10.17
C GLN A 159 -8.75 4.42 11.55
N GLU A 160 -8.87 3.46 12.48
CA GLU A 160 -8.24 3.54 13.80
C GLU A 160 -6.76 3.13 13.69
N CYS A 161 -5.88 4.02 14.16
CA CYS A 161 -4.43 3.89 14.07
C CYS A 161 -3.81 3.97 15.46
N GLU A 162 -3.68 2.80 16.07
CA GLU A 162 -3.22 2.63 17.45
C GLU A 162 -1.69 2.56 17.53
N TYR A 163 -1.16 2.85 18.72
CA TYR A 163 0.23 2.56 19.05
C TYR A 163 0.38 1.07 19.38
N SER A 164 1.55 0.50 19.11
CA SER A 164 1.79 -0.90 19.46
C SER A 164 1.71 -1.11 20.98
N PRO A 165 0.93 -2.09 21.47
CA PRO A 165 0.85 -2.41 22.89
C PRO A 165 2.15 -3.03 23.42
N ASP A 166 3.02 -3.48 22.53
CA ASP A 166 4.35 -4.04 22.83
C ASP A 166 5.45 -2.94 22.80
N CYS A 167 5.05 -1.66 22.74
CA CYS A 167 5.95 -0.50 22.70
C CYS A 167 5.61 0.54 23.79
N GLY A 168 6.61 0.95 24.55
CA GLY A 168 6.51 2.01 25.55
C GLY A 168 6.66 3.42 24.97
N GLU A 169 6.03 4.40 25.60
CA GLU A 169 6.17 5.81 25.23
C GLU A 169 7.64 6.25 25.30
N GLY A 170 8.14 6.83 24.19
CA GLY A 170 9.52 7.28 24.04
C GLY A 170 10.45 6.28 23.32
N GLU A 171 10.00 5.05 23.07
CA GLU A 171 10.71 4.10 22.22
C GLU A 171 10.51 4.40 20.72
N ALA A 172 11.41 3.92 19.87
CA ALA A 172 11.36 4.19 18.41
C ALA A 172 10.13 3.57 17.71
N CYS A 173 9.55 2.52 18.29
CA CYS A 173 8.31 1.90 17.82
C CYS A 173 7.05 2.69 18.23
N TYR A 174 7.16 3.73 19.07
CA TYR A 174 6.01 4.46 19.59
C TYR A 174 5.50 5.46 18.56
N ARG A 175 4.91 4.90 17.50
CA ARG A 175 4.40 5.57 16.31
C ARG A 175 3.14 4.86 15.82
N ASN A 176 2.28 5.57 15.09
CA ASN A 176 1.00 5.06 14.57
C ASN A 176 0.76 5.42 13.10
N ASP A 177 1.81 5.86 12.40
CA ASP A 177 1.86 5.89 10.94
C ASP A 177 2.00 4.47 10.37
N TRP A 178 2.74 3.60 11.06
CA TRP A 178 2.72 2.15 10.86
C TRP A 178 1.45 1.53 11.47
N PHE A 179 1.07 0.38 10.93
CA PHE A 179 0.06 -0.48 11.54
C PHE A 179 0.70 -1.32 12.64
N THR A 180 -0.08 -1.63 13.68
CA THR A 180 0.32 -2.58 14.71
C THR A 180 -0.55 -3.82 14.65
N CYS A 181 0.06 -4.95 15.00
CA CYS A 181 -0.67 -6.13 15.46
C CYS A 181 -1.22 -5.88 16.87
N ASN A 182 -2.13 -6.74 17.33
CA ASN A 182 -2.57 -6.73 18.73
C ASN A 182 -1.44 -7.25 19.63
N ALA A 183 -1.59 -7.08 20.94
CA ALA A 183 -0.57 -7.49 21.91
C ALA A 183 -0.22 -8.96 21.76
N PHE A 184 1.09 -9.25 21.72
CA PHE A 184 1.57 -10.62 21.50
C PHE A 184 1.09 -11.61 22.59
N GLU A 185 1.06 -11.14 23.84
CA GLU A 185 0.69 -11.92 25.03
C GLU A 185 -0.79 -11.76 25.46
N ALA A 186 -1.68 -11.25 24.60
CA ALA A 186 -3.10 -11.14 24.94
C ALA A 186 -3.78 -12.52 25.12
N ASP A 187 -4.74 -12.60 26.04
CA ASP A 187 -5.51 -13.83 26.30
C ASP A 187 -6.46 -14.21 25.15
N SER A 188 -6.90 -13.22 24.36
CA SER A 188 -7.76 -13.37 23.18
C SER A 188 -7.34 -12.36 22.11
N ASP A 189 -7.62 -12.66 20.84
CA ASP A 189 -7.29 -11.80 19.70
C ASP A 189 -5.82 -11.33 19.72
N ARG A 190 -4.91 -12.23 20.12
CA ARG A 190 -3.48 -11.92 20.25
C ARG A 190 -2.80 -11.77 18.90
N GLY A 191 -1.66 -11.09 18.91
CA GLY A 191 -0.75 -11.00 17.78
C GLY A 191 -1.41 -10.39 16.53
N CYS A 192 -0.90 -10.78 15.37
CA CYS A 192 -1.36 -10.27 14.09
C CYS A 192 -2.67 -10.96 13.64
N GLN A 193 -2.89 -12.23 13.96
CA GLN A 193 -4.14 -12.92 13.59
C GLN A 193 -5.38 -12.25 14.22
N GLY A 194 -5.21 -11.65 15.40
CA GLY A 194 -6.29 -10.97 16.11
C GLY A 194 -6.76 -9.66 15.48
N VAL A 195 -6.02 -9.13 14.50
CA VAL A 195 -6.38 -7.87 13.82
C VAL A 195 -7.69 -8.03 13.03
N ASP A 196 -7.84 -9.12 12.29
CA ASP A 196 -9.07 -9.43 11.55
C ASP A 196 -10.02 -10.32 12.37
N GLY A 197 -9.49 -11.12 13.31
CA GLY A 197 -10.25 -12.18 13.98
C GLY A 197 -10.76 -13.24 12.99
N ALA A 198 -10.01 -13.46 11.91
CA ALA A 198 -10.41 -14.34 10.82
C ALA A 198 -10.33 -15.83 11.20
N GLU A 199 -11.05 -16.69 10.47
CA GLU A 199 -10.94 -18.14 10.64
C GLU A 199 -9.60 -18.67 10.10
N LEU A 200 -9.09 -19.77 10.69
CA LEU A 200 -7.89 -20.44 10.20
C LEU A 200 -8.08 -20.90 8.75
N ASN A 201 -7.07 -20.64 7.90
CA ASN A 201 -7.08 -20.84 6.45
C ASN A 201 -7.90 -19.80 5.67
N SER A 202 -8.18 -18.63 6.24
CA SER A 202 -8.73 -17.49 5.47
C SER A 202 -7.77 -17.02 4.38
N CYS A 203 -6.47 -17.29 4.53
CA CYS A 203 -5.45 -17.21 3.49
C CYS A 203 -4.48 -18.40 3.60
N LYS A 204 -3.70 -18.64 2.55
CA LYS A 204 -2.91 -19.87 2.43
C LYS A 204 -1.47 -19.66 2.89
N THR A 205 -1.06 -20.38 3.93
CA THR A 205 0.34 -20.67 4.25
C THR A 205 0.56 -22.18 4.16
N THR A 206 1.81 -22.63 4.14
CA THR A 206 2.18 -24.04 3.95
C THR A 206 2.52 -24.77 5.25
N ILE A 207 2.87 -24.04 6.31
CA ILE A 207 3.27 -24.64 7.58
C ILE A 207 2.07 -25.07 8.43
N ALA A 208 1.15 -24.15 8.73
CA ALA A 208 0.05 -24.44 9.67
C ALA A 208 -1.32 -23.83 9.29
N GLY A 209 -1.45 -23.28 8.09
CA GLY A 209 -2.64 -22.53 7.68
C GLY A 209 -2.56 -21.06 8.14
N GLY A 210 -3.14 -20.17 7.35
CA GLY A 210 -2.94 -18.73 7.53
C GLY A 210 -4.19 -17.98 7.98
N TYR A 211 -3.97 -16.82 8.59
CA TYR A 211 -4.99 -15.82 8.90
C TYR A 211 -4.72 -14.55 8.11
N THR A 212 -5.79 -13.94 7.60
CA THR A 212 -5.71 -12.62 6.95
C THR A 212 -5.44 -11.54 8.00
N VAL A 213 -4.67 -10.54 7.59
CA VAL A 213 -4.49 -9.29 8.31
C VAL A 213 -4.74 -8.17 7.32
N THR A 214 -5.84 -7.46 7.50
CA THR A 214 -6.42 -6.56 6.50
C THR A 214 -6.45 -5.13 7.01
N LYS A 215 -6.00 -4.19 6.17
CA LYS A 215 -6.03 -2.76 6.43
C LYS A 215 -6.39 -1.98 5.18
N LYS A 216 -6.60 -0.67 5.33
CA LYS A 216 -6.72 0.26 4.20
C LYS A 216 -5.52 1.19 4.17
N ILE A 217 -5.12 1.52 2.95
CA ILE A 217 -4.08 2.51 2.67
C ILE A 217 -4.63 3.53 1.67
N LYS A 218 -4.03 4.71 1.63
CA LYS A 218 -4.29 5.72 0.62
C LYS A 218 -3.18 5.71 -0.42
N ILE A 219 -3.53 5.51 -1.68
CA ILE A 219 -2.60 5.58 -2.81
C ILE A 219 -2.14 7.03 -2.96
N PRO A 220 -0.83 7.29 -3.12
CA PRO A 220 -0.30 8.65 -3.22
C PRO A 220 -0.83 9.38 -4.45
N ASP A 221 -0.71 10.72 -4.44
CA ASP A 221 -0.94 11.54 -5.64
C ASP A 221 0.26 11.43 -6.60
N TYR A 222 0.48 10.23 -7.12
CA TYR A 222 1.60 9.82 -7.97
C TYR A 222 1.05 8.95 -9.10
N THR A 223 1.69 8.97 -10.27
CA THR A 223 1.27 8.15 -11.42
C THR A 223 2.44 7.36 -11.96
N SER A 224 2.20 6.09 -12.27
CA SER A 224 3.16 5.22 -12.94
C SER A 224 2.43 4.08 -13.64
N GLU A 225 2.85 3.77 -14.87
CA GLU A 225 2.33 2.64 -15.64
C GLU A 225 2.65 1.30 -14.95
N HIS A 226 3.82 1.21 -14.29
CA HIS A 226 4.27 0.04 -13.53
C HIS A 226 5.21 0.51 -12.42
N THR A 227 4.75 0.37 -11.17
CA THR A 227 5.55 0.66 -9.98
C THR A 227 5.44 -0.50 -8.98
N LEU A 228 5.91 -0.30 -7.75
CA LEU A 228 5.89 -1.30 -6.70
C LEU A 228 5.17 -0.79 -5.45
N LEU A 229 4.37 -1.67 -4.85
CA LEU A 229 3.84 -1.54 -3.50
C LEU A 229 4.64 -2.47 -2.59
N ARG A 230 5.43 -1.91 -1.67
CA ARG A 230 6.24 -2.65 -0.69
C ARG A 230 5.45 -2.90 0.59
N PHE A 231 5.41 -4.14 1.06
CA PHE A 231 4.98 -4.54 2.39
C PHE A 231 6.20 -4.87 3.26
N ARG A 232 6.20 -4.40 4.50
CA ARG A 232 7.23 -4.67 5.50
C ARG A 232 6.55 -5.01 6.83
N TRP A 233 6.93 -6.12 7.44
CA TRP A 233 6.51 -6.49 8.79
C TRP A 233 7.74 -6.75 9.66
N ASN A 234 7.84 -5.99 10.74
CA ASN A 234 8.84 -6.15 11.78
C ASN A 234 8.25 -6.93 12.95
N SER A 235 8.88 -8.07 13.24
CA SER A 235 8.51 -8.92 14.38
C SER A 235 8.84 -8.24 15.71
N PHE A 236 7.90 -8.32 16.67
CA PHE A 236 8.20 -7.98 18.06
C PHE A 236 8.92 -9.13 18.77
N GLN A 237 8.43 -10.36 18.58
CA GLN A 237 8.90 -11.53 19.32
C GLN A 237 10.32 -11.98 18.93
N THR A 238 10.73 -11.74 17.68
CA THR A 238 11.95 -12.32 17.08
C THR A 238 12.75 -11.28 16.28
N PRO A 239 14.06 -11.47 16.08
CA PRO A 239 14.91 -10.56 15.29
C PRO A 239 14.73 -10.76 13.78
N GLN A 240 13.49 -10.62 13.30
CA GLN A 240 13.05 -11.04 11.96
C GLN A 240 12.19 -9.96 11.30
N ILE A 241 12.36 -9.80 9.98
CA ILE A 241 11.55 -8.89 9.14
C ILE A 241 11.07 -9.65 7.90
N TYR A 242 9.82 -9.42 7.50
CA TYR A 242 9.21 -9.99 6.30
C TYR A 242 8.97 -8.89 5.29
N LEU A 243 9.48 -9.08 4.07
CA LEU A 243 9.49 -8.09 3.00
C LEU A 243 8.91 -8.72 1.74
N HIS A 244 7.94 -8.04 1.16
CA HIS A 244 7.25 -8.49 -0.05
C HIS A 244 6.86 -7.27 -0.88
N CYS A 245 6.74 -7.44 -2.19
CA CYS A 245 6.23 -6.38 -3.05
C CYS A 245 5.19 -6.90 -4.04
N ALA A 246 4.31 -6.00 -4.48
CA ALA A 246 3.36 -6.24 -5.56
C ALA A 246 3.52 -5.15 -6.63
N ASP A 247 3.06 -5.44 -7.84
CA ASP A 247 3.26 -4.62 -9.02
C ASP A 247 1.95 -3.89 -9.40
N PRO A 248 1.64 -2.68 -8.92
CA PRO A 248 0.48 -1.92 -9.38
C PRO A 248 0.80 -0.96 -10.55
N THR A 249 -0.25 -0.61 -11.28
CA THR A 249 -0.36 0.65 -12.05
C THR A 249 -1.04 1.70 -11.19
N ILE A 250 -0.59 2.95 -11.25
CA ILE A 250 -1.30 4.09 -10.65
C ILE A 250 -1.60 5.12 -11.73
N GLU A 251 -2.87 5.25 -12.06
CA GLU A 251 -3.38 6.21 -13.04
C GLU A 251 -3.65 7.58 -12.40
N GLY A 252 -3.65 8.64 -13.22
CA GLY A 252 -4.01 9.99 -12.76
C GLY A 252 -5.42 10.03 -12.16
N GLY A 253 -5.53 10.60 -10.97
CA GLY A 253 -6.82 10.86 -10.33
C GLY A 253 -7.61 11.89 -11.13
N MET A 254 -8.93 11.71 -11.22
CA MET A 254 -9.80 12.80 -11.65
C MET A 254 -9.84 13.83 -10.52
N GLU A 255 -8.82 14.68 -10.43
CA GLU A 255 -8.94 15.90 -9.64
C GLU A 255 -10.07 16.69 -10.30
N VAL A 256 -11.25 16.71 -9.68
CA VAL A 256 -12.32 17.63 -10.04
C VAL A 256 -11.80 19.02 -9.71
N ARG A 257 -10.98 19.58 -10.60
CA ARG A 257 -10.70 21.00 -10.61
C ARG A 257 -12.01 21.66 -10.96
N MET A 258 -12.77 22.00 -9.92
CA MET A 258 -13.79 23.01 -10.00
C MET A 258 -13.06 24.31 -10.37
N ARG A 259 -12.84 24.50 -11.68
CA ARG A 259 -12.57 25.84 -12.21
C ARG A 259 -13.83 26.63 -11.88
N MET A 260 -13.77 27.40 -10.80
CA MET A 260 -14.67 28.52 -10.63
C MET A 260 -14.35 29.48 -11.78
N ILE A 261 -15.05 29.31 -12.91
CA ILE A 261 -15.08 30.31 -13.95
C ILE A 261 -15.88 31.46 -13.34
N VAL A 262 -15.17 32.41 -12.71
CA VAL A 262 -15.73 33.73 -12.47
C VAL A 262 -15.86 34.37 -13.86
N MET A 263 -17.01 34.18 -14.50
CA MET A 263 -17.39 34.98 -15.64
C MET A 263 -17.53 36.41 -15.13
N HIS A 264 -16.47 37.21 -15.29
CA HIS A 264 -16.58 38.66 -15.24
C HIS A 264 -17.44 39.06 -16.45
N GLY A 265 -18.74 39.14 -16.22
CA GLY A 265 -19.66 39.82 -17.13
C GLY A 265 -19.30 41.29 -17.12
N SER A 266 -18.52 41.72 -18.11
CA SER A 266 -18.34 43.13 -18.45
C SER A 266 -19.68 43.69 -18.90
N PHE A 267 -20.46 44.22 -17.96
CA PHE A 267 -21.52 45.16 -18.30
C PHE A 267 -20.86 46.43 -18.80
N GLY A 268 -20.88 46.61 -20.13
CA GLY A 268 -20.59 47.88 -20.76
C GLY A 268 -21.60 48.91 -20.28
N VAL A 269 -21.14 49.86 -19.49
CA VAL A 269 -21.85 51.11 -19.25
C VAL A 269 -21.06 52.19 -19.96
N ASP A 270 -21.53 52.52 -21.15
CA ASP A 270 -21.17 53.73 -21.89
C ASP A 270 -21.69 54.93 -21.09
N THR A 271 -20.79 55.64 -20.43
CA THR A 271 -21.05 57.04 -20.04
C THR A 271 -19.78 57.86 -20.20
N GLN A 272 -19.78 58.65 -21.27
CA GLN A 272 -18.97 59.83 -21.45
C GLN A 272 -19.18 60.79 -20.26
N HIS A 273 -18.11 61.20 -19.58
CA HIS A 273 -17.78 62.62 -19.41
C HIS A 273 -16.44 62.79 -18.69
N SER A 274 -15.56 63.46 -19.42
CA SER A 274 -14.36 64.17 -18.99
C SER A 274 -14.65 65.18 -17.88
N PHE A 275 -13.85 65.21 -16.81
CA PHE A 275 -13.26 66.43 -16.24
C PHE A 275 -12.16 66.01 -15.26
N GLY A 276 -10.96 66.57 -15.45
CA GLY A 276 -9.81 66.30 -14.59
C GLY A 276 -9.91 67.01 -13.25
N HIS A 277 -9.16 66.52 -12.27
CA HIS A 277 -8.16 67.30 -11.54
C HIS A 277 -7.47 66.39 -10.51
N SER A 278 -6.15 66.47 -10.50
CA SER A 278 -5.20 65.85 -9.58
C SER A 278 -5.28 66.48 -8.18
N PHE A 279 -5.27 65.69 -7.12
CA PHE A 279 -4.58 65.96 -5.84
C PHE A 279 -4.47 64.65 -5.05
N GLY A 280 -3.24 64.29 -4.65
CA GLY A 280 -2.96 63.15 -3.79
C GLY A 280 -3.01 63.52 -2.31
N PHE A 281 -3.25 62.53 -1.45
CA PHE A 281 -2.78 62.50 -0.07
C PHE A 281 -2.77 61.05 0.45
N GLN A 282 -1.65 60.68 1.10
CA GLN A 282 -1.43 59.46 1.87
C GLN A 282 -2.25 59.47 3.17
N GLY A 283 -2.60 58.30 3.70
CA GLY A 283 -3.06 58.18 5.09
C GLY A 283 -3.81 56.88 5.40
N GLU A 284 -3.30 56.14 6.37
CA GLU A 284 -3.66 54.80 6.81
C GLU A 284 -5.04 54.68 7.49
N GLY A 285 -5.58 53.45 7.51
CA GLY A 285 -6.25 52.93 8.70
C GLY A 285 -7.71 52.47 8.57
N VAL A 286 -7.94 51.26 9.11
CA VAL A 286 -9.20 50.71 9.66
C VAL A 286 -10.12 49.93 8.70
N TYR A 287 -9.88 48.61 8.60
CA TYR A 287 -10.90 47.65 8.15
C TYR A 287 -11.84 47.28 9.31
N ARG A 288 -13.13 47.61 9.16
CA ARG A 288 -14.24 47.11 9.98
C ARG A 288 -15.30 46.48 9.08
N ALA A 289 -15.56 45.20 9.34
CA ALA A 289 -16.75 44.39 9.09
C ALA A 289 -17.79 44.82 8.03
N TYR A 290 -18.03 43.94 7.05
CA TYR A 290 -19.32 43.83 6.37
C TYR A 290 -20.07 42.57 6.82
N ARG A 291 -21.27 42.80 7.33
CA ARG A 291 -22.33 41.82 7.61
C ARG A 291 -23.35 41.89 6.46
N TYR A 292 -24.08 40.79 6.25
CA TYR A 292 -25.23 40.62 5.35
C TYR A 292 -24.87 40.51 3.86
N ILE A 293 -25.34 39.52 3.08
CA ILE A 293 -26.76 39.24 2.78
C ILE A 293 -26.98 37.75 2.50
N ARG A 294 -28.13 37.23 2.96
CA ARG A 294 -28.71 35.90 2.65
C ARG A 294 -28.91 35.71 1.14
N GLY A 295 -28.47 34.58 0.59
CA GLY A 295 -28.83 34.12 -0.75
C GLY A 295 -28.72 32.61 -0.84
N VAL A 296 -29.86 31.94 -1.01
CA VAL A 296 -30.00 30.49 -1.21
C VAL A 296 -29.38 30.13 -2.55
N ALA A 297 -28.37 29.25 -2.56
CA ALA A 297 -27.85 28.63 -3.77
C ALA A 297 -28.41 27.20 -3.86
N ILE A 298 -29.37 27.01 -4.77
CA ILE A 298 -29.81 25.71 -5.25
C ILE A 298 -28.70 25.21 -6.19
N ILE A 299 -27.97 24.17 -5.78
CA ILE A 299 -27.03 23.46 -6.67
C ILE A 299 -27.86 22.52 -7.53
N GLN A 300 -28.15 22.94 -8.75
CA GLN A 300 -28.76 22.10 -9.78
C GLN A 300 -27.61 21.44 -10.56
N MET A 301 -27.36 20.16 -10.29
CA MET A 301 -26.40 19.35 -11.03
C MET A 301 -26.99 19.02 -12.41
N ASN A 302 -26.51 19.69 -13.45
CA ASN A 302 -26.74 19.27 -14.84
C ASN A 302 -25.65 18.27 -15.25
N LEU A 303 -25.98 16.99 -15.23
CA LEU A 303 -25.26 15.93 -15.93
C LEU A 303 -25.47 16.12 -17.44
N ASN A 304 -24.46 16.68 -18.13
CA ASN A 304 -24.40 16.63 -19.59
C ASN A 304 -23.82 15.27 -20.01
N ILE A 305 -24.72 14.29 -20.19
CA ILE A 305 -24.41 13.07 -20.93
C ILE A 305 -24.46 13.43 -22.41
N ASN A 306 -23.30 13.58 -23.03
CA ASN A 306 -23.15 13.76 -24.47
C ASN A 306 -23.42 12.43 -25.19
N ALA A 307 -24.69 12.09 -25.37
CA ALA A 307 -25.14 11.00 -26.21
C ALA A 307 -25.49 11.56 -27.61
N SER A 308 -24.48 11.83 -28.44
CA SER A 308 -24.72 12.23 -29.84
C SER A 308 -23.54 11.86 -30.76
N LEU A 309 -23.27 10.56 -30.90
CA LEU A 309 -22.56 10.00 -32.06
C LEU A 309 -23.22 8.66 -32.43
N LEU A 310 -24.39 8.74 -33.06
CA LEU A 310 -25.01 7.62 -33.77
C LEU A 310 -25.49 8.12 -35.15
N PRO A 311 -24.97 7.57 -36.25
CA PRO A 311 -25.69 7.53 -37.51
C PRO A 311 -26.32 6.15 -37.70
N GLN A 312 -27.65 6.12 -37.81
CA GLN A 312 -28.46 5.07 -38.47
C GLN A 312 -29.06 5.72 -39.73
N PRO A 313 -29.66 5.00 -40.71
CA PRO A 313 -29.80 3.55 -40.95
C PRO A 313 -29.55 3.13 -42.43
N THR A 314 -29.60 1.82 -42.75
CA THR A 314 -30.41 1.23 -43.86
C THR A 314 -30.23 -0.30 -43.95
N LEU A 315 -31.35 -1.02 -43.85
CA LEU A 315 -31.60 -2.48 -44.06
C LEU A 315 -31.63 -2.81 -45.60
N PRO A 316 -31.82 -4.08 -46.12
CA PRO A 316 -32.39 -5.29 -45.49
C PRO A 316 -31.86 -6.72 -45.89
N ILE A 317 -32.20 -7.70 -45.02
CA ILE A 317 -32.73 -9.08 -45.25
C ILE A 317 -31.98 -10.09 -46.16
N ARG A 318 -31.57 -11.23 -45.55
CA ARG A 318 -31.70 -12.68 -45.92
C ARG A 318 -30.53 -13.43 -45.26
N GLY A 319 -30.63 -14.59 -44.63
CA GLY A 319 -31.69 -15.57 -44.41
C GLY A 319 -31.11 -16.66 -43.47
N TRP A 320 -32.01 -17.39 -42.82
CA TRP A 320 -31.75 -18.40 -41.80
C TRP A 320 -30.99 -19.64 -42.32
N SER A 321 -30.19 -20.29 -41.46
CA SER A 321 -30.25 -21.74 -41.23
C SER A 321 -29.23 -22.19 -40.17
N THR A 322 -29.74 -22.77 -39.09
CA THR A 322 -29.03 -23.48 -38.03
C THR A 322 -28.68 -24.91 -38.45
N ARG A 323 -27.46 -25.39 -38.14
CA ARG A 323 -27.22 -26.83 -37.90
C ARG A 323 -26.26 -27.05 -36.75
N ASN A 324 -26.82 -27.65 -35.70
CA ASN A 324 -26.14 -28.53 -34.74
C ASN A 324 -25.47 -29.69 -35.47
N ILE A 325 -24.27 -30.07 -35.04
CA ILE A 325 -23.77 -31.44 -35.11
C ILE A 325 -23.04 -31.74 -33.80
N GLN A 326 -23.69 -32.57 -32.95
CA GLN A 326 -23.00 -33.55 -32.12
C GLN A 326 -22.73 -34.77 -33.01
N HIS A 327 -21.59 -35.46 -32.82
CA HIS A 327 -21.53 -36.93 -32.71
C HIS A 327 -20.12 -37.38 -32.34
N THR A 328 -20.09 -38.32 -31.37
CA THR A 328 -19.01 -39.20 -30.89
C THR A 328 -17.81 -38.59 -30.17
#